data_AF-A0AAD6HA75-F1
#
_entry.id   AF-A0AAD6HA75-F1
#
_cell.length_a   1.000
_cell.length_b   1.000
_cell.length_c   1.000
_cell.angle_alpha   90.00
_cell.angle_beta   90.00
_cell.angle_gamma   90.00
#
_symmetry.space_group_name_H-M   'P 1'
#
loop_
_entity.id
_entity.type
_entity.pdbx_description
1 polymer ?
#
loop_
_entity_poly.entity_id
_entity_poly.type
_entity_poly.pdbx_seq_one_letter_code
_entity_poly.pdbx_strand_id
1 'polypeptide(L)'
;MYSAATVSEEFTCHYSRLFNTPVVGPIDELFELYAGLSSLFNKVDDTTLFKNVAAKYLLAACLIQKDKVSNWYLHRGGILGEYSSCCVPETLPYNGLPEMGNVFGLPYMYSNLDTMCGYFLYRTACLLIELLIHRVSSSTKALRHGRRQKNGAMRNIEYCLIAEQYADNIARSLLYCLQTGMNAWGAYVIIACMNHVYKPYALLRRDKKFQWCQKAF
;
A
#
# COMPACT_ATOMS: atom_id res chain seq x y z
N MET A 1 -21.36 -20.43 -17.22
CA MET A 1 -22.17 -19.38 -16.55
C MET A 1 -22.24 -19.78 -15.08
N TYR A 2 -21.31 -19.31 -14.26
CA TYR A 2 -21.24 -19.69 -12.85
C TYR A 2 -22.32 -18.93 -12.07
N SER A 3 -23.09 -19.64 -11.25
CA SER A 3 -24.15 -19.08 -10.40
C SER A 3 -23.53 -18.15 -9.36
N ALA A 4 -24.17 -17.02 -9.07
CA ALA A 4 -23.76 -16.09 -8.00
C ALA A 4 -23.64 -16.78 -6.63
N ALA A 5 -24.34 -17.90 -6.42
CA ALA A 5 -24.22 -18.72 -5.22
C ALA A 5 -22.83 -19.38 -5.08
N THR A 6 -22.25 -19.85 -6.19
CA THR A 6 -20.94 -20.52 -6.20
C THR A 6 -19.80 -19.56 -5.89
N VAL A 7 -19.90 -18.32 -6.39
CA VAL A 7 -18.94 -17.24 -6.10
C VAL A 7 -19.00 -16.82 -4.62
N SER A 8 -20.19 -16.80 -4.03
CA SER A 8 -20.40 -16.48 -2.61
C SER A 8 -19.83 -17.57 -1.67
N GLU A 9 -19.96 -18.84 -2.04
CA GLU A 9 -19.46 -19.97 -1.24
C GLU A 9 -17.93 -20.05 -1.26
N GLU A 10 -17.28 -19.89 -2.42
CA GLU A 10 -15.81 -19.83 -2.52
C GLU A 10 -15.24 -18.62 -1.76
N PHE A 11 -15.92 -17.47 -1.85
CA PHE A 11 -15.57 -16.26 -1.11
C PHE A 11 -15.62 -16.47 0.41
N THR A 12 -16.68 -17.13 0.89
CA THR A 12 -16.85 -17.44 2.31
C THR A 12 -15.86 -18.51 2.79
N CYS A 13 -15.51 -19.49 1.94
CA CYS A 13 -14.54 -20.53 2.24
C CYS A 13 -13.10 -19.98 2.35
N HIS A 14 -12.69 -19.07 1.47
CA HIS A 14 -11.36 -18.46 1.55
C HIS A 14 -11.23 -17.45 2.70
N TYR A 15 -12.27 -16.65 2.96
CA TYR A 15 -12.31 -15.80 4.15
C TYR A 15 -12.32 -16.64 5.42
N SER A 16 -13.17 -17.65 5.53
CA SER A 16 -13.16 -18.54 6.71
C SER A 16 -11.84 -19.30 6.86
N ARG A 17 -11.10 -19.62 5.80
CA ARG A 17 -9.74 -20.15 5.92
C ARG A 17 -8.72 -19.15 6.45
N LEU A 18 -8.80 -17.88 6.04
CA LEU A 18 -7.95 -16.81 6.57
C LEU A 18 -8.29 -16.46 8.03
N PHE A 19 -9.56 -16.58 8.44
CA PHE A 19 -10.04 -16.16 9.76
C PHE A 19 -10.25 -17.31 10.77
N ASN A 20 -10.29 -18.58 10.34
CA ASN A 20 -10.50 -19.75 11.22
C ASN A 20 -9.29 -20.69 11.32
N THR A 21 -8.10 -20.31 10.86
CA THR A 21 -6.89 -21.07 11.18
C THR A 21 -6.43 -20.74 12.60
N PRO A 22 -6.28 -21.73 13.52
CA PRO A 22 -5.78 -21.51 14.88
C PRO A 22 -4.27 -21.21 14.93
N VAL A 23 -3.61 -21.07 13.78
CA VAL A 23 -2.20 -20.73 13.63
C VAL A 23 -2.14 -19.29 13.12
N VAL A 24 -1.52 -18.40 13.88
CA VAL A 24 -1.24 -17.01 13.46
C VAL A 24 -0.41 -17.06 12.19
N GLY A 25 -1.03 -16.76 11.05
CA GLY A 25 -0.39 -16.75 9.75
C GLY A 25 0.28 -15.40 9.48
N PRO A 26 1.15 -15.30 8.46
CA PRO A 26 1.76 -14.04 8.05
C PRO A 26 0.73 -12.92 7.77
N ILE A 27 -0.46 -13.28 7.27
CA ILE A 27 -1.52 -12.31 7.00
C ILE A 27 -2.15 -11.76 8.30
N ASP A 28 -2.29 -12.57 9.34
CA ASP A 28 -2.79 -12.13 10.65
C ASP A 28 -1.83 -11.11 11.29
N GLU A 29 -0.53 -11.40 11.24
CA GLU A 29 0.51 -10.47 11.70
C GLU A 29 0.48 -9.14 10.93
N LEU A 30 0.17 -9.16 9.62
CA LEU A 30 -0.06 -7.94 8.84
C LEU A 30 -1.26 -7.15 9.37
N PHE A 31 -2.37 -7.80 9.71
CA PHE A 31 -3.53 -7.12 10.27
C PHE A 31 -3.21 -6.42 11.61
N GLU A 32 -2.37 -7.01 12.46
CA GLU A 32 -1.89 -6.34 13.67
C GLU A 32 -1.08 -5.07 13.35
N LEU A 33 -0.25 -5.11 12.29
CA LEU A 33 0.48 -3.93 11.82
C LEU A 33 -0.47 -2.83 11.29
N TYR A 34 -1.56 -3.22 10.62
CA TYR A 34 -2.61 -2.30 10.17
C TYR A 34 -3.40 -1.70 11.34
N ALA A 35 -3.67 -2.47 12.40
CA ALA A 35 -4.29 -1.94 13.62
C ALA A 35 -3.39 -0.86 14.25
N GLY A 36 -2.08 -1.10 14.29
CA GLY A 36 -1.08 -0.11 14.70
C GLY A 36 -1.12 1.16 13.85
N LEU A 37 -1.19 1.03 12.51
CA LEU A 37 -1.34 2.15 11.58
C LEU A 37 -2.64 2.95 11.83
N SER A 38 -3.77 2.27 11.96
CA SER A 38 -5.07 2.88 12.21
C SER A 38 -5.06 3.73 13.50
N SER A 39 -4.46 3.22 14.57
CA SER A 39 -4.26 3.98 15.81
C SER A 39 -3.46 5.27 15.59
N LEU A 40 -2.45 5.24 14.73
CA LEU A 40 -1.65 6.43 14.41
C LEU A 40 -2.42 7.43 13.53
N PHE A 41 -3.22 6.96 12.56
CA PHE A 41 -4.08 7.83 11.75
C PHE A 41 -5.11 8.57 12.62
N ASN A 42 -5.79 7.86 13.52
CA ASN A 42 -6.76 8.47 14.44
C ASN A 42 -6.12 9.55 15.31
N LYS A 43 -4.88 9.33 15.75
CA LYS A 43 -4.11 10.35 16.49
C LYS A 43 -3.84 11.58 15.60
N VAL A 44 -3.43 11.40 14.36
CA VAL A 44 -3.16 12.53 13.45
C VAL A 44 -4.40 13.36 13.15
N ASP A 45 -5.57 12.74 13.06
CA ASP A 45 -6.83 13.44 12.77
C ASP A 45 -7.44 14.14 14.00
N ASP A 46 -7.00 13.78 15.22
CA ASP A 46 -7.27 14.56 16.42
C ASP A 46 -6.49 15.88 16.37
N THR A 47 -7.18 16.91 15.84
CA THR A 47 -6.74 18.30 15.62
C THR A 47 -6.05 19.01 16.79
N THR A 48 -5.92 18.38 17.95
CA THR A 48 -5.23 18.91 19.14
C THR A 48 -3.71 18.65 19.18
N LEU A 49 -3.16 17.81 18.28
CA LEU A 49 -1.74 17.41 18.31
C LEU A 49 -0.72 18.46 17.80
N PHE A 50 -1.15 19.67 17.44
CA PHE A 50 -0.26 20.76 17.01
C PHE A 50 0.55 21.43 18.14
N LYS A 51 0.68 20.78 19.31
CA LYS A 51 1.77 21.08 20.25
C LYS A 51 3.03 20.36 19.78
N ASN A 52 4.12 21.11 19.56
CA ASN A 52 5.41 20.65 19.01
C ASN A 52 5.97 19.39 19.75
N VAL A 53 5.58 19.18 21.00
CA VAL A 53 5.94 17.99 21.80
C VAL A 53 5.14 16.74 21.37
N ALA A 54 3.81 16.85 21.26
CA ALA A 54 2.95 15.73 20.93
C ALA A 54 3.21 15.22 19.49
N ALA A 55 3.48 16.14 18.56
CA ALA A 55 3.83 15.79 17.20
C ALA A 55 5.20 15.08 17.07
N LYS A 56 6.17 15.36 17.97
CA LYS A 56 7.44 14.61 18.02
C LYS A 56 7.23 13.17 18.48
N TYR A 57 6.39 12.96 19.51
CA TYR A 57 6.05 11.60 19.96
C TYR A 57 5.31 10.82 18.88
N LEU A 58 4.40 11.47 18.16
CA LEU A 58 3.70 10.85 17.05
C LEU A 58 4.64 10.48 15.91
N LEU A 59 5.58 11.36 15.55
CA LEU A 59 6.60 11.06 14.54
C LEU A 59 7.47 9.87 14.96
N ALA A 60 7.91 9.83 16.23
CA ALA A 60 8.66 8.70 16.76
C ALA A 60 7.85 7.39 16.69
N ALA A 61 6.56 7.43 17.04
CA ALA A 61 5.67 6.28 16.94
C ALA A 61 5.49 5.81 15.49
N CYS A 62 5.40 6.73 14.52
CA CYS A 62 5.36 6.39 13.10
C CYS A 62 6.65 5.72 12.63
N LEU A 63 7.82 6.20 13.06
CA LEU A 63 9.11 5.59 12.72
C LEU A 63 9.23 4.18 13.33
N ILE A 64 8.85 4.00 14.59
CA ILE A 64 8.81 2.68 15.24
C ILE A 64 7.88 1.72 14.47
N GLN A 65 6.71 2.20 14.04
CA GLN A 65 5.79 1.37 13.27
C GLN A 65 6.36 1.02 11.87
N LYS A 66 7.15 1.92 11.26
CA LYS A 66 7.84 1.67 9.99
C LYS A 66 8.90 0.58 10.15
N ASP A 67 9.64 0.62 11.25
CA ASP A 67 10.63 -0.40 11.58
C ASP A 67 9.96 -1.76 11.82
N LYS A 68 8.82 -1.79 12.53
CA LYS A 68 8.03 -3.01 12.72
C LYS A 68 7.57 -3.62 11.38
N VAL A 69 6.99 -2.81 10.51
CA VAL A 69 6.52 -3.26 9.18
C VAL A 69 7.68 -3.77 8.33
N SER A 70 8.82 -3.07 8.35
CA SER A 70 10.02 -3.46 7.59
C SER A 70 10.64 -4.75 8.14
N ASN A 71 10.77 -4.86 9.45
CA ASN A 71 11.29 -6.06 10.12
C ASN A 71 10.38 -7.25 9.85
N TRP A 72 9.06 -7.08 9.92
CA TRP A 72 8.12 -8.14 9.61
C TRP A 72 8.38 -8.73 8.21
N TYR A 73 8.57 -7.88 7.20
CA TYR A 73 8.86 -8.36 5.84
C TYR A 73 10.23 -9.02 5.71
N LEU A 74 11.25 -8.57 6.45
CA LEU A 74 12.56 -9.25 6.46
C LEU A 74 12.46 -10.68 7.02
N HIS A 75 11.59 -10.92 8.00
CA HIS A 75 11.43 -12.24 8.64
C HIS A 75 10.42 -13.14 7.93
N ARG A 76 9.40 -12.57 7.29
CA ARG A 76 8.29 -13.30 6.65
C ARG A 76 8.33 -13.26 5.13
N GLY A 77 9.14 -12.40 4.52
CA GLY A 77 9.21 -12.22 3.07
C GLY A 77 9.64 -13.48 2.33
N GLY A 78 10.54 -14.28 2.91
CA GLY A 78 10.90 -15.59 2.36
C GLY A 78 9.76 -16.61 2.36
N ILE A 79 8.84 -16.52 3.33
CA ILE A 79 7.67 -17.41 3.47
C ILE A 79 6.58 -17.03 2.48
N LEU A 80 6.40 -15.72 2.25
CA LEU A 80 5.45 -15.21 1.26
C LEU A 80 5.94 -15.37 -0.19
N GLY A 81 7.15 -15.89 -0.40
CA GLY A 81 7.75 -16.05 -1.71
C GLY A 81 8.45 -14.78 -2.19
N GLU A 82 9.57 -14.95 -2.88
CA GLU A 82 10.20 -13.85 -3.62
C GLU A 82 9.23 -13.34 -4.69
N TYR A 83 9.31 -12.04 -5.01
CA TYR A 83 8.55 -11.46 -6.12
C TYR A 83 8.84 -12.29 -7.37
N SER A 84 7.80 -12.95 -7.90
CA SER A 84 7.93 -13.67 -9.16
C SER A 84 8.12 -12.63 -10.28
N SER A 85 8.85 -13.07 -11.29
CA SER A 85 9.50 -12.27 -12.33
C SER A 85 8.64 -11.15 -12.93
N CYS A 86 9.29 -10.10 -13.44
CA CYS A 86 8.62 -9.13 -14.30
C CYS A 86 7.96 -9.88 -15.46
N CYS A 87 6.68 -9.62 -15.71
CA CYS A 87 5.96 -10.28 -16.78
C CYS A 87 6.40 -9.75 -18.15
N VAL A 88 6.44 -10.64 -19.15
CA VAL A 88 6.47 -10.22 -20.55
C VAL A 88 5.06 -9.73 -20.91
N PRO A 89 4.87 -8.50 -21.40
CA PRO A 89 3.54 -7.91 -21.63
C PRO A 89 2.59 -8.76 -22.49
N GLU A 90 3.13 -9.61 -23.34
CA GLU A 90 2.42 -10.45 -24.33
C GLU A 90 1.64 -11.62 -23.72
N THR A 91 1.87 -11.97 -22.45
CA THR A 91 1.22 -13.12 -21.80
C THR A 91 0.05 -12.74 -20.89
N LEU A 92 -0.29 -11.46 -20.79
CA LEU A 92 -1.32 -10.95 -19.89
C LEU A 92 -2.71 -10.99 -20.56
N PRO A 93 -3.68 -11.74 -20.00
CA PRO A 93 -4.95 -12.01 -20.67
C PRO A 93 -5.95 -10.84 -20.67
N TYR A 94 -5.59 -9.64 -20.20
CA TYR A 94 -6.54 -8.55 -19.97
C TYR A 94 -6.19 -7.24 -20.70
N ASN A 95 -7.07 -6.82 -21.60
CA ASN A 95 -6.88 -5.69 -22.51
C ASN A 95 -7.58 -4.39 -22.05
N GLY A 96 -8.12 -4.35 -20.83
CA GLY A 96 -8.96 -3.25 -20.34
C GLY A 96 -8.23 -2.14 -19.59
N LEU A 97 -6.98 -2.34 -19.17
CA LEU A 97 -6.18 -1.30 -18.50
C LEU A 97 -5.33 -0.51 -19.51
N PRO A 98 -5.05 0.78 -19.23
CA PRO A 98 -4.10 1.54 -20.03
C PRO A 98 -2.69 0.93 -19.92
N GLU A 99 -1.86 1.14 -20.94
CA GLU A 99 -0.50 0.62 -20.99
C GLU A 99 0.33 1.05 -19.76
N MET A 100 0.87 0.10 -19.00
CA MET A 100 1.67 0.36 -17.78
C MET A 100 3.16 0.53 -18.02
N GLY A 101 3.71 -0.07 -19.09
CA GLY A 101 5.16 -0.18 -19.31
C GLY A 101 5.89 1.17 -19.26
N ASN A 102 5.30 2.19 -19.88
CA ASN A 102 5.86 3.54 -19.94
C ASN A 102 5.56 4.42 -18.71
N VAL A 103 4.74 3.93 -17.76
CA VAL A 103 4.25 4.70 -16.61
C VAL A 103 4.81 4.17 -15.29
N PHE A 104 4.74 2.86 -15.07
CA PHE A 104 5.19 2.18 -13.86
C PHE A 104 6.26 1.11 -14.11
N GLY A 105 6.50 0.76 -15.37
CA GLY A 105 7.36 -0.36 -15.76
C GLY A 105 6.59 -1.68 -15.92
N LEU A 106 7.32 -2.80 -15.95
CA LEU A 106 6.74 -4.10 -16.25
C LEU A 106 5.83 -4.61 -15.11
N PRO A 107 4.69 -5.26 -15.41
CA PRO A 107 3.81 -5.81 -14.40
C PRO A 107 4.48 -6.90 -13.57
N TYR A 108 4.04 -7.07 -12.31
CA TYR A 108 4.48 -8.15 -11.45
C TYR A 108 3.66 -9.41 -11.67
N MET A 109 4.34 -10.55 -11.50
CA MET A 109 3.72 -11.86 -11.39
C MET A 109 3.94 -12.40 -9.98
N TYR A 110 3.07 -13.31 -9.59
CA TYR A 110 3.13 -13.98 -8.30
C TYR A 110 2.93 -15.47 -8.52
N SER A 111 3.57 -16.29 -7.68
CA SER A 111 3.47 -17.74 -7.73
C SER A 111 2.09 -18.24 -7.31
N ASN A 112 1.42 -17.51 -6.42
CA ASN A 112 0.09 -17.80 -5.94
C ASN A 112 -0.58 -16.53 -5.37
N LEU A 113 -1.85 -16.68 -5.00
CA LEU A 113 -2.68 -15.62 -4.43
C LEU A 113 -2.12 -15.09 -3.11
N ASP A 114 -1.72 -15.97 -2.19
CA ASP A 114 -1.25 -15.58 -0.86
C ASP A 114 0.03 -14.74 -0.91
N THR A 115 0.96 -15.09 -1.80
CA THR A 115 2.16 -14.32 -2.12
C THR A 115 1.81 -12.93 -2.62
N MET A 116 0.83 -12.82 -3.52
CA MET A 116 0.35 -11.53 -4.00
C MET A 116 -0.28 -10.73 -2.86
N CYS A 117 -1.22 -11.32 -2.09
CA CYS A 117 -1.88 -10.70 -0.95
C CYS A 117 -0.87 -10.11 0.04
N GLY A 118 0.09 -10.93 0.47
CA GLY A 118 1.10 -10.54 1.44
C GLY A 118 1.97 -9.40 0.91
N TYR A 119 2.44 -9.49 -0.34
CA TYR A 119 3.20 -8.41 -0.98
C TYR A 119 2.39 -7.11 -1.07
N PHE A 120 1.14 -7.21 -1.50
CA PHE A 120 0.27 -6.07 -1.75
C PHE A 120 -0.12 -5.35 -0.45
N LEU A 121 -0.52 -6.11 0.58
CA LEU A 121 -0.83 -5.59 1.91
C LEU A 121 0.41 -4.96 2.56
N TYR A 122 1.57 -5.60 2.46
CA TYR A 122 2.81 -5.04 2.98
C TYR A 122 3.19 -3.72 2.28
N ARG A 123 3.17 -3.67 0.94
CA ARG A 123 3.48 -2.45 0.19
C ARG A 123 2.50 -1.32 0.49
N THR A 124 1.22 -1.66 0.68
CA THR A 124 0.21 -0.68 1.09
C THR A 124 0.46 -0.15 2.50
N ALA A 125 0.89 -1.00 3.44
CA ALA A 125 1.27 -0.55 4.79
C ALA A 125 2.48 0.40 4.74
N CYS A 126 3.49 0.07 3.92
CA CYS A 126 4.64 0.94 3.67
C CYS A 126 4.24 2.27 3.02
N LEU A 127 3.38 2.26 2.01
CA LEU A 127 2.84 3.48 1.39
C LEU A 127 2.18 4.38 2.44
N LEU A 128 1.27 3.82 3.24
CA LEU A 128 0.51 4.56 4.23
C LEU A 128 1.39 5.17 5.31
N ILE A 129 2.40 4.42 5.79
CA ILE A 129 3.29 4.92 6.84
C ILE A 129 4.17 6.06 6.37
N GLU A 130 4.65 6.02 5.12
CA GLU A 130 5.45 7.12 4.56
C GLU A 130 4.62 8.39 4.39
N LEU A 131 3.39 8.26 3.90
CA LEU A 131 2.46 9.40 3.81
C LEU A 131 2.12 9.97 5.19
N LEU A 132 2.00 9.11 6.20
CA LEU A 132 1.74 9.53 7.57
C LEU A 132 2.94 10.29 8.15
N ILE A 133 4.15 9.75 8.00
CA ILE A 133 5.40 10.40 8.42
C ILE A 133 5.55 11.76 7.72
N HIS A 134 5.26 11.85 6.42
CA HIS A 134 5.25 13.10 5.68
C HIS A 134 4.25 14.11 6.27
N ARG A 135 3.01 13.69 6.54
CA ARG A 135 1.96 14.56 7.10
C ARG A 135 2.37 15.11 8.47
N VAL A 136 2.82 14.25 9.39
CA VAL A 136 3.25 14.66 10.74
C VAL A 136 4.48 15.57 10.67
N SER A 137 5.46 15.22 9.83
CA SER A 137 6.68 16.00 9.63
C SER A 137 6.40 17.39 9.07
N SER A 138 5.46 17.51 8.14
CA SER A 138 5.03 18.79 7.55
C SER A 138 4.34 19.68 8.59
N SER A 139 3.43 19.12 9.38
CA SER A 139 2.70 19.83 10.43
C SER A 139 3.62 20.40 11.51
N THR A 140 4.67 19.67 11.90
CA THR A 140 5.64 20.18 12.90
C THR A 140 6.47 21.37 12.40
N LYS A 141 6.65 21.51 11.07
CA LYS A 141 7.43 22.57 10.44
C LYS A 141 6.59 23.83 10.19
N ALA A 142 5.32 23.67 9.82
CA ALA A 142 4.40 24.80 9.67
C ALA A 142 4.32 25.63 10.98
N LEU A 143 4.33 24.97 12.14
CA LEU A 143 4.37 25.61 13.46
C LEU A 143 5.69 26.35 13.77
N ARG A 144 6.79 26.02 13.07
CA ARG A 144 8.11 26.62 13.27
C ARG A 144 8.42 27.75 12.28
N HIS A 145 7.56 27.98 11.28
CA HIS A 145 7.81 28.91 10.18
C HIS A 145 7.67 30.41 10.52
N GLY A 146 7.93 30.79 11.77
CA GLY A 146 8.56 32.08 12.08
C GLY A 146 10.06 32.14 11.75
N ARG A 147 10.75 31.02 11.46
CA ARG A 147 12.17 31.02 11.05
C ARG A 147 12.46 30.09 9.86
N ARG A 148 13.12 30.65 8.84
CA ARG A 148 13.66 29.99 7.62
C ARG A 148 14.57 28.81 8.01
N GLN A 149 14.20 27.57 7.63
CA GLN A 149 15.12 26.43 7.62
C GLN A 149 15.02 25.70 6.26
N LYS A 150 16.06 25.84 5.43
CA LYS A 150 16.16 25.22 4.09
C LYS A 150 16.35 23.69 4.14
N ASN A 151 16.99 23.16 5.18
CA ASN A 151 17.39 21.73 5.23
C ASN A 151 16.22 20.79 5.61
N GLY A 152 15.17 21.30 6.26
CA GLY A 152 14.01 20.50 6.64
C GLY A 152 13.08 20.15 5.47
N ALA A 153 13.04 20.96 4.41
CA ALA A 153 12.18 20.71 3.26
C ALA A 153 12.60 19.45 2.47
N MET A 154 13.91 19.20 2.36
CA MET A 154 14.48 18.10 1.58
C MET A 154 14.16 16.71 2.16
N ARG A 155 14.19 16.52 3.49
CA ARG A 155 13.75 15.26 4.13
C ARG A 155 12.23 15.02 4.00
N ASN A 156 11.44 16.07 3.75
CA ASN A 156 9.99 15.93 3.69
C ASN A 156 9.51 15.36 2.36
N ILE A 157 10.17 15.75 1.27
CA ILE A 157 9.88 15.25 -0.07
C ILE A 157 10.37 13.82 -0.25
N GLU A 158 11.43 13.42 0.47
CA GLU A 158 11.96 12.05 0.48
C GLU A 158 10.88 11.02 0.84
N TYR A 159 10.09 11.27 1.88
CA TYR A 159 8.98 10.39 2.26
C TYR A 159 7.93 10.25 1.15
N CYS A 160 7.63 11.33 0.42
CA CYS A 160 6.73 11.26 -0.74
C CYS A 160 7.34 10.47 -1.89
N LEU A 161 8.65 10.59 -2.14
CA LEU A 161 9.35 9.84 -3.18
C LEU A 161 9.40 8.34 -2.85
N ILE A 162 9.61 7.98 -1.58
CA ILE A 162 9.55 6.59 -1.14
C ILE A 162 8.10 6.07 -1.25
N ALA A 163 7.11 6.87 -0.85
CA ALA A 163 5.70 6.53 -1.03
C ALA A 163 5.34 6.32 -2.52
N GLU A 164 5.89 7.13 -3.43
CA GLU A 164 5.75 6.95 -4.88
C GLU A 164 6.26 5.58 -5.33
N GLN A 165 7.43 5.14 -4.84
CA GLN A 165 7.97 3.82 -5.18
C GLN A 165 7.06 2.68 -4.69
N TYR A 166 6.51 2.78 -3.48
CA TYR A 166 5.54 1.79 -3.00
C TYR A 166 4.25 1.81 -3.82
N ALA A 167 3.76 2.99 -4.21
CA ALA A 167 2.59 3.14 -5.07
C ALA A 167 2.82 2.50 -6.46
N ASP A 168 4.02 2.70 -7.04
CA ASP A 168 4.39 2.08 -8.32
C ASP A 168 4.38 0.55 -8.20
N ASN A 169 4.95 0.01 -7.12
CA ASN A 169 4.96 -1.43 -6.87
C ASN A 169 3.54 -2.00 -6.76
N ILE A 170 2.62 -1.30 -6.09
CA ILE A 170 1.21 -1.68 -5.99
C ILE A 170 0.56 -1.62 -7.39
N ALA A 171 0.78 -0.54 -8.15
CA ALA A 171 0.21 -0.36 -9.48
C ALA A 171 0.65 -1.49 -10.44
N ARG A 172 1.92 -1.89 -10.40
CA ARG A 172 2.47 -3.01 -11.19
C ARG A 172 1.83 -4.36 -10.85
N SER A 173 1.19 -4.49 -9.68
CA SER A 173 0.51 -5.71 -9.24
C SER A 173 -0.94 -5.81 -9.73
N LEU A 174 -1.52 -4.71 -10.23
CA LEU A 174 -2.95 -4.63 -10.56
C LEU A 174 -3.36 -5.59 -11.67
N LEU A 175 -2.51 -5.82 -12.67
CA LEU A 175 -2.83 -6.74 -13.76
C LEU A 175 -2.96 -8.19 -13.28
N TYR A 176 -2.19 -8.60 -12.27
CA TYR A 176 -2.36 -9.90 -11.65
C TYR A 176 -3.76 -10.01 -11.00
N CYS A 177 -4.23 -8.92 -10.36
CA CYS A 177 -5.54 -8.88 -9.73
C CYS A 177 -6.72 -8.94 -10.72
N LEU A 178 -6.50 -8.65 -12.00
CA LEU A 178 -7.53 -8.66 -13.05
C LEU A 178 -7.60 -9.97 -13.84
N GLN A 179 -6.81 -10.99 -13.46
CA GLN A 179 -6.88 -12.30 -14.11
C GLN A 179 -8.24 -12.95 -13.88
N THR A 180 -8.69 -13.75 -14.85
CA THR A 180 -10.02 -14.41 -14.84
C THR A 180 -10.27 -15.30 -13.63
N GLY A 181 -9.22 -15.79 -12.96
CA GLY A 181 -9.34 -16.58 -11.73
C GLY A 181 -9.54 -15.77 -10.43
N MET A 182 -9.40 -14.44 -10.47
CA MET A 182 -9.44 -13.58 -9.28
C MET A 182 -10.85 -13.14 -8.89
N ASN A 183 -11.81 -13.24 -9.81
CA ASN A 183 -13.23 -12.90 -9.61
C ASN A 183 -13.43 -11.55 -8.88
N ALA A 184 -14.45 -11.44 -8.03
CA ALA A 184 -14.77 -10.22 -7.26
C ALA A 184 -13.66 -9.82 -6.28
N TRP A 185 -12.83 -10.78 -5.85
CA TRP A 185 -11.74 -10.54 -4.90
C TRP A 185 -10.66 -9.64 -5.52
N GLY A 186 -10.32 -9.86 -6.79
CA GLY A 186 -9.40 -9.01 -7.53
C GLY A 186 -9.86 -7.55 -7.58
N ALA A 187 -11.15 -7.33 -7.87
CA ALA A 187 -11.75 -6.00 -7.89
C ALA A 187 -11.71 -5.32 -6.50
N TYR A 188 -12.00 -6.06 -5.42
CA TYR A 188 -11.96 -5.52 -4.05
C TYR A 188 -10.56 -5.03 -3.66
N VAL A 189 -9.53 -5.83 -3.95
CA VAL A 189 -8.13 -5.50 -3.66
C VAL A 189 -7.70 -4.24 -4.42
N ILE A 190 -8.09 -4.13 -5.68
CA ILE A 190 -7.85 -2.93 -6.50
C ILE A 190 -8.54 -1.71 -5.86
N ILE A 191 -9.82 -1.82 -5.50
CA ILE A 191 -10.59 -0.71 -4.91
C ILE A 191 -9.99 -0.22 -3.60
N ALA A 192 -9.68 -1.15 -2.69
CA ALA A 192 -9.13 -0.82 -1.37
C ALA A 192 -7.81 -0.04 -1.49
N CYS A 193 -6.92 -0.44 -2.39
CA CYS A 193 -5.57 0.11 -2.46
C CYS A 193 -5.43 1.30 -3.40
N MET A 194 -6.22 1.37 -4.48
CA MET A 194 -6.20 2.53 -5.37
C MET A 194 -6.55 3.82 -4.64
N ASN A 195 -7.40 3.75 -3.60
CA ASN A 195 -7.69 4.85 -2.68
C ASN A 195 -6.45 5.47 -2.00
N HIS A 196 -5.32 4.78 -2.02
CA HIS A 196 -4.06 5.23 -1.43
C HIS A 196 -2.98 5.50 -2.47
N VAL A 197 -2.93 4.72 -3.55
CA VAL A 197 -1.91 4.80 -4.61
C VAL A 197 -1.85 6.16 -5.30
N TYR A 198 -2.99 6.83 -5.54
CA TYR A 198 -2.97 8.12 -6.23
C TYR A 198 -2.39 9.27 -5.38
N LYS A 199 -2.37 9.14 -4.04
CA LYS A 199 -2.00 10.21 -3.10
C LYS A 199 -0.57 10.73 -3.33
N PRO A 200 0.48 9.88 -3.38
CA PRO A 200 1.83 10.36 -3.66
C PRO A 200 1.95 10.99 -5.06
N TYR A 201 1.23 10.47 -6.06
CA TYR A 201 1.24 11.03 -7.42
C TYR A 201 0.67 12.45 -7.44
N ALA A 202 -0.42 12.70 -6.71
CA ALA A 202 -0.99 14.04 -6.56
C ALA A 202 -0.02 14.99 -5.83
N LEU A 203 0.58 14.54 -4.71
CA LEU A 203 1.53 15.34 -3.93
C LEU A 203 2.79 15.73 -4.72
N LEU A 204 3.27 14.82 -5.58
CA LEU A 204 4.48 15.01 -6.40
C LEU A 204 4.18 15.53 -7.81
N ARG A 205 2.91 15.80 -8.15
CA ARG A 205 2.47 16.25 -9.49
C ARG A 205 2.90 15.32 -10.62
N ARG A 206 2.69 14.01 -10.42
CA ARG A 206 2.96 12.96 -11.41
C ARG A 206 1.76 12.75 -12.31
N ASP A 207 1.49 13.72 -13.19
CA ASP A 207 0.25 13.78 -13.98
C ASP A 207 -0.02 12.51 -14.77
N LYS A 208 1.01 11.93 -15.43
CA LYS A 208 0.85 10.67 -16.18
C LYS A 208 0.41 9.50 -15.32
N LYS A 209 1.01 9.34 -14.13
CA LYS A 209 0.67 8.27 -13.18
C LYS A 209 -0.73 8.48 -12.59
N PHE A 210 -1.05 9.73 -12.24
CA PHE A 210 -2.35 10.10 -11.72
C PHE A 210 -3.47 9.86 -12.76
N GLN A 211 -3.28 10.29 -14.00
CA GLN A 211 -4.22 10.05 -15.11
C GLN A 211 -4.36 8.56 -15.42
N TRP A 212 -3.28 7.78 -15.33
CA TRP A 212 -3.38 6.34 -15.48
C TRP A 212 -4.29 5.74 -14.41
N CYS A 213 -4.12 6.13 -13.14
CA CYS A 213 -4.98 5.67 -12.05
C CYS A 213 -6.46 6.02 -12.26
N GLN A 214 -6.75 7.20 -12.80
CA GLN A 214 -8.12 7.63 -13.13
C GLN A 214 -8.74 6.88 -14.31
N LYS A 215 -7.95 6.29 -15.19
CA LYS A 215 -8.44 5.50 -16.33
C LYS A 215 -8.60 4.02 -15.97
N ALA A 216 -7.81 3.55 -15.01
CA ALA A 216 -7.88 2.20 -14.49
C ALA A 216 -9.11 1.97 -13.58
N PHE A 217 -9.82 3.03 -13.22
CA PHE A 217 -10.88 3.08 -12.21
C PHE A 217 -12.08 3.87 -12.73
#